data_AF-A0A1F5XWJ0-F1
#
_entry.id   AF-A0A1F5XWJ0-F1
#
_cell.length_a   1.000
_cell.length_b   1.000
_cell.length_c   1.000
_cell.angle_alpha   90.00
_cell.angle_beta   90.00
_cell.angle_gamma   90.00
#
_symmetry.space_group_name_H-M   'P 1'
#
loop_
_entity.id
_entity.type
_entity.pdbx_description
1 polymer ?
#
loop_
_entity_poly.entity_id
_entity_poly.type
_entity_poly.pdbx_seq_one_letter_code
_entity_poly.pdbx_strand_id
1 'polypeptide(L)'
;MKIILSFFDKLEDSIRAALSRHPAIYAFIGAVAIVLFWRGVWMIADAIPFLTGPVSIFVSVTILLFTGLFVSFFIGDAIIISGLRKEKRMDEKVAYEIKTELDILNDIQKRLNDIEKELKIFREEMKGNGK
;
A
#
# COMPACT_ATOMS: atom_id res chain seq x y z
N MET A 1 31.86 -11.99 -5.92
CA MET A 1 30.57 -11.29 -5.79
C MET A 1 30.06 -11.19 -4.34
N LYS A 2 30.02 -12.26 -3.53
CA LYS A 2 29.52 -12.20 -2.13
C LYS A 2 30.24 -11.19 -1.22
N ILE A 3 31.56 -11.04 -1.39
CA ILE A 3 32.38 -10.14 -0.58
C ILE A 3 32.01 -8.68 -0.82
N ILE A 4 31.90 -8.27 -2.09
CA ILE A 4 31.50 -6.91 -2.46
C ILE A 4 30.09 -6.61 -1.93
N LEU A 5 29.14 -7.53 -2.11
CA LEU A 5 27.78 -7.38 -1.58
C LEU A 5 27.79 -7.19 -0.05
N SER A 6 28.56 -7.99 0.69
CA SER A 6 28.65 -7.86 2.15
C SER A 6 29.34 -6.58 2.65
N PHE A 7 30.19 -5.96 1.84
CA PHE A 7 30.81 -4.67 2.15
C PHE A 7 29.82 -3.53 1.99
N PHE A 8 29.04 -3.55 0.90
CA PHE A 8 27.98 -2.56 0.67
C PHE A 8 26.87 -2.66 1.73
N ASP A 9 26.48 -3.88 2.11
CA ASP A 9 25.45 -4.12 3.15
C ASP A 9 25.85 -3.51 4.50
N LYS A 10 27.08 -3.77 4.96
CA LYS A 10 27.59 -3.21 6.23
C LYS A 10 27.76 -1.70 6.21
N LEU A 11 28.14 -1.14 5.05
CA LEU A 11 28.25 0.30 4.86
C LEU A 11 26.86 0.95 4.88
N GLU A 12 25.90 0.35 4.18
CA GLU A 12 24.51 0.80 4.15
C GLU A 12 23.90 0.80 5.55
N ASP A 13 24.06 -0.29 6.31
CA ASP A 13 23.55 -0.39 7.67
C ASP A 13 24.17 0.65 8.61
N SER A 14 25.48 0.89 8.49
CA SER A 14 26.20 1.88 9.30
C SER A 14 25.76 3.31 9.00
N ILE A 15 25.60 3.64 7.71
CA ILE A 15 25.10 4.95 7.26
C ILE A 15 23.65 5.11 7.69
N ARG A 16 22.80 4.10 7.48
CA ARG A 16 21.39 4.11 7.87
C ARG A 16 21.21 4.32 9.38
N ALA A 17 22.04 3.66 10.20
CA ALA A 17 22.03 3.82 11.66
C ALA A 17 22.46 5.23 12.10
N ALA A 18 23.57 5.75 11.56
CA ALA A 18 24.06 7.09 11.88
C ALA A 18 23.09 8.20 11.44
N LEU A 19 22.41 7.99 10.33
CA LEU A 19 21.68 9.02 9.59
C LEU A 19 20.18 9.08 9.95
N SER A 20 19.66 8.03 10.60
CA SER A 20 18.35 8.03 11.28
C SER A 20 18.20 9.14 12.32
N ARG A 21 19.33 9.65 12.84
CA ARG A 21 19.37 10.72 13.84
C ARG A 21 19.18 12.13 13.23
N HIS A 22 19.38 12.28 11.92
CA HIS A 22 19.25 13.55 11.19
C HIS A 22 18.57 13.38 9.81
N PRO A 23 17.26 13.09 9.78
CA PRO A 23 16.52 12.80 8.55
C PRO A 23 16.50 13.96 7.54
N ALA A 24 16.55 15.22 8.01
CA ALA A 24 16.53 16.39 7.11
C ALA A 24 17.82 16.53 6.28
N ILE A 25 18.98 16.35 6.91
CA ILE A 25 20.29 16.43 6.24
C ILE A 25 20.43 15.28 5.25
N TYR A 26 19.93 14.11 5.61
CA TYR A 26 19.89 12.95 4.71
C TYR A 26 19.09 13.23 3.45
N ALA A 27 17.86 13.73 3.60
CA ALA A 27 16.99 14.04 2.48
C ALA A 27 17.63 15.09 1.57
N PHE A 28 18.32 16.09 2.13
CA PHE A 28 19.04 17.09 1.36
C PHE A 28 20.20 16.49 0.55
N ILE A 29 21.08 15.71 1.19
CA ILE A 29 22.20 15.06 0.50
C ILE A 29 21.69 14.08 -0.58
N GLY A 30 20.65 13.31 -0.27
CA GLY A 30 20.01 12.40 -1.21
C GLY A 30 19.45 13.14 -2.43
N ALA A 31 18.74 14.25 -2.21
CA ALA A 31 18.21 15.07 -3.31
C ALA A 31 19.32 15.63 -4.20
N VAL A 32 20.39 16.16 -3.61
CA VAL A 32 21.56 16.66 -4.37
C VAL A 32 22.21 15.52 -5.17
N ALA A 33 22.41 14.35 -4.55
CA ALA A 33 23.01 13.20 -5.20
C ALA A 33 22.16 12.70 -6.38
N ILE A 34 20.83 12.64 -6.25
CA ILE A 34 19.93 12.24 -7.35
C ILE A 34 20.03 13.22 -8.53
N VAL A 35 20.05 14.52 -8.26
CA VAL A 35 20.19 15.55 -9.31
C VAL A 35 21.55 15.42 -10.02
N LEU A 36 22.65 15.26 -9.26
CA LEU A 36 23.98 15.05 -9.83
C LEU A 36 24.10 13.74 -10.62
N PHE A 37 23.47 12.67 -10.13
CA PHE A 37 23.42 11.38 -10.81
C PHE A 37 22.76 11.52 -12.17
N TRP A 38 21.56 12.11 -12.23
CA TRP A 38 20.87 12.31 -13.49
C TRP A 38 21.70 13.18 -14.43
N ARG A 39 22.25 14.30 -13.93
CA ARG A 39 23.18 15.15 -14.69
C ARG A 39 24.34 14.35 -15.29
N GLY A 40 24.94 13.44 -14.53
CA GLY A 40 25.99 12.55 -15.01
C GLY A 40 25.52 11.65 -16.16
N VAL A 41 24.31 11.09 -16.07
CA VAL A 41 23.71 10.29 -17.14
C VAL A 41 23.56 11.10 -18.44
N TRP A 42 23.07 12.35 -18.37
CA TRP A 42 23.00 13.24 -19.54
C TRP A 42 24.37 13.49 -20.15
N MET A 43 25.36 13.84 -19.32
CA MET A 43 26.72 14.13 -19.80
C MET A 43 27.37 12.91 -20.48
N ILE A 44 27.11 11.70 -19.98
CA ILE A 44 27.58 10.47 -20.62
C ILE A 44 26.87 10.25 -21.96
N ALA A 45 25.56 10.48 -22.03
CA ALA A 45 24.80 10.37 -23.27
C ALA A 45 25.30 11.39 -24.32
N ASP A 46 25.52 12.63 -23.92
CA ASP A 46 26.02 13.71 -24.79
C ASP A 46 27.46 13.46 -25.26
N ALA A 47 28.28 12.80 -24.44
CA ALA A 47 29.67 12.45 -24.79
C ALA A 47 29.76 11.35 -25.86
N ILE A 48 28.66 10.66 -26.18
CA ILE A 48 28.61 9.57 -27.16
C ILE A 48 28.02 10.12 -28.46
N PRO A 49 28.83 10.34 -29.52
CA PRO A 49 28.38 11.07 -30.72
C PRO A 49 27.23 10.40 -31.49
N PHE A 50 27.07 9.07 -31.34
CA PHE A 50 26.01 8.32 -32.03
C PHE A 50 24.66 8.36 -31.28
N LEU A 51 24.62 8.74 -30.01
CA LEU A 51 23.40 8.85 -29.18
C LEU A 51 22.62 10.15 -29.49
N THR A 52 22.37 10.38 -30.78
CA THR A 52 21.47 11.45 -31.23
C THR A 52 20.06 11.20 -30.69
N GLY A 53 19.24 12.27 -30.58
CA GLY A 53 17.88 12.18 -30.03
C GLY A 53 17.05 10.99 -30.53
N PRO A 54 16.95 10.76 -31.85
CA PRO A 54 16.22 9.60 -32.38
C PRO A 54 16.82 8.24 -32.00
N VAL A 55 18.16 8.13 -31.99
CA VAL A 55 18.85 6.88 -31.64
C VAL A 55 18.68 6.57 -30.15
N SER A 56 18.78 7.58 -29.29
CA SER A 56 18.56 7.47 -27.85
C SER A 56 17.14 7.01 -27.52
N ILE A 57 16.13 7.51 -28.26
CA ILE A 57 14.74 7.02 -28.14
C ILE A 57 14.66 5.55 -28.55
N PHE A 58 15.23 5.17 -29.68
CA PHE A 58 15.14 3.80 -30.18
C PHE A 58 15.82 2.79 -29.24
N VAL A 59 17.03 3.11 -28.76
CA VAL A 59 17.78 2.28 -27.80
C VAL A 59 17.05 2.19 -26.46
N SER A 60 16.56 3.31 -25.92
CA SER A 60 15.83 3.32 -24.65
C SER A 60 14.53 2.52 -24.72
N VAL A 61 13.72 2.68 -25.77
CA VAL A 61 12.48 1.89 -25.97
C VAL A 61 12.80 0.40 -26.08
N THR A 62 13.84 0.04 -26.83
CA THR A 62 14.25 -1.38 -27.00
C THR A 62 14.65 -2.00 -25.66
N ILE A 63 15.51 -1.33 -24.89
CA ILE A 63 15.96 -1.80 -23.57
C ILE A 63 14.79 -1.85 -22.57
N LEU A 64 13.93 -0.84 -22.55
CA LEU A 64 12.77 -0.78 -21.65
C LEU A 64 11.75 -1.87 -21.96
N LEU A 65 11.58 -2.23 -23.23
CA LEU A 65 10.74 -3.36 -23.63
C LEU A 65 11.36 -4.69 -23.23
N PHE A 66 12.66 -4.90 -23.47
CA PHE A 66 13.36 -6.14 -23.10
C PHE A 66 13.37 -6.39 -21.59
N THR A 67 13.54 -5.34 -20.80
CA THR A 67 13.53 -5.41 -19.33
C THR A 67 12.11 -5.51 -18.75
N GLY A 68 11.07 -5.33 -19.57
CA GLY A 68 9.67 -5.26 -19.13
C GLY A 68 9.33 -3.98 -18.35
N LEU A 69 10.31 -3.09 -18.12
CA LEU A 69 10.14 -1.84 -17.40
C LEU A 69 9.19 -0.89 -18.13
N PHE A 70 9.16 -0.90 -19.46
CA PHE A 70 8.20 -0.10 -20.22
C PHE A 70 6.77 -0.43 -19.82
N VAL A 71 6.43 -1.72 -19.77
CA VAL A 71 5.09 -2.18 -19.40
C VAL A 71 4.81 -1.90 -17.93
N SER A 72 5.79 -2.14 -17.05
CA SER A 72 5.63 -1.87 -15.62
C SER A 72 5.40 -0.38 -15.31
N PHE A 73 6.15 0.52 -15.94
CA PHE A 73 6.09 1.95 -15.64
C PHE A 73 4.83 2.61 -16.23
N PHE A 74 4.44 2.21 -17.45
CA PHE A 74 3.29 2.83 -18.13
C PHE A 74 1.95 2.15 -17.83
N ILE A 75 1.93 0.82 -17.64
CA ILE A 75 0.70 0.06 -17.38
C ILE A 75 0.65 -0.43 -15.93
N GLY A 76 1.78 -0.86 -15.38
CA GLY A 76 1.87 -1.40 -14.01
C GLY A 76 1.44 -0.41 -12.93
N ASP A 77 1.95 0.83 -12.94
CA ASP A 77 1.58 1.83 -11.91
C ASP A 77 0.08 2.14 -11.90
N ALA A 78 -0.54 2.27 -13.09
CA ALA A 78 -1.98 2.51 -13.19
C ALA A 78 -2.82 1.29 -12.76
N ILE A 79 -2.39 0.08 -13.09
CA ILE A 79 -3.05 -1.16 -12.65
C ILE A 79 -2.88 -1.38 -11.13
N ILE A 80 -1.70 -1.12 -10.58
CA ILE A 80 -1.41 -1.25 -9.14
C ILE A 80 -2.24 -0.24 -8.35
N ILE A 81 -2.26 1.04 -8.77
CA ILE A 81 -3.06 2.07 -8.11
C ILE A 81 -4.56 1.78 -8.21
N SER A 82 -5.04 1.32 -9.37
CA SER A 82 -6.45 0.93 -9.52
C SER A 82 -6.82 -0.33 -8.75
N GLY A 83 -5.90 -1.30 -8.64
CA GLY A 83 -6.01 -2.49 -7.80
C GLY A 83 -6.11 -2.14 -6.31
N LEU A 84 -5.15 -1.36 -5.79
CA LEU A 84 -5.16 -0.84 -4.42
C LEU A 84 -6.44 -0.07 -4.10
N ARG A 85 -6.93 0.75 -5.03
CA ARG A 85 -8.18 1.50 -4.84
C ARG A 85 -9.40 0.57 -4.82
N LYS A 86 -9.40 -0.52 -5.59
CA LYS A 86 -10.48 -1.51 -5.60
C LYS A 86 -10.51 -2.33 -4.31
N GLU A 87 -9.34 -2.74 -3.82
CA GLU A 87 -9.17 -3.46 -2.55
C GLU A 87 -9.69 -2.63 -1.37
N LYS A 88 -9.26 -1.36 -1.26
CA LYS A 88 -9.77 -0.44 -0.22
C LYS A 88 -11.29 -0.27 -0.24
N ARG A 89 -11.91 -0.17 -1.43
CA ARG A 89 -13.38 -0.07 -1.56
C ARG A 89 -14.08 -1.36 -1.14
N MET A 90 -13.43 -2.50 -1.35
CA MET A 90 -13.95 -3.80 -0.92
C MET A 90 -13.91 -3.91 0.60
N ASP A 91 -12.81 -3.47 1.22
CA ASP A 91 -12.67 -3.42 2.70
C ASP A 91 -13.73 -2.53 3.34
N GLU A 92 -13.97 -1.34 2.78
CA GLU A 92 -15.02 -0.42 3.25
C GLU A 92 -16.42 -1.06 3.16
N LYS A 93 -16.70 -1.80 2.08
CA LYS A 93 -17.98 -2.51 1.91
C LYS A 93 -18.14 -3.66 2.90
N VAL A 94 -17.08 -4.44 3.12
CA VAL A 94 -17.07 -5.52 4.11
C VAL A 94 -17.28 -4.97 5.51
N ALA A 95 -16.60 -3.88 5.88
CA ALA A 95 -16.80 -3.23 7.17
C ALA A 95 -18.25 -2.73 7.37
N TYR A 96 -18.86 -2.19 6.31
CA TYR A 96 -20.26 -1.77 6.33
C TYR A 96 -21.22 -2.96 6.49
N GLU A 97 -20.98 -4.08 5.80
CA GLU A 97 -21.78 -5.30 5.91
C GLU A 97 -21.69 -5.90 7.32
N ILE A 98 -20.47 -6.01 7.88
CA ILE A 98 -20.26 -6.48 9.27
C ILE A 98 -21.01 -5.60 10.27
N LYS A 99 -20.94 -4.27 10.11
CA LYS A 99 -21.68 -3.35 10.97
C LYS A 99 -23.19 -3.58 10.88
N THR A 100 -23.71 -3.79 9.68
CA THR A 100 -25.13 -4.06 9.44
C THR A 100 -25.55 -5.39 10.09
N GLU A 101 -24.73 -6.43 9.99
CA GLU A 101 -24.98 -7.72 10.64
C GLU A 101 -24.98 -7.59 12.17
N LEU A 102 -24.05 -6.81 12.75
CA LEU A 102 -24.02 -6.54 14.18
C LEU A 102 -25.29 -5.80 14.65
N ASP A 103 -25.77 -4.83 13.87
CA ASP A 103 -27.00 -4.11 14.17
C ASP A 103 -28.22 -5.05 14.14
N ILE A 104 -28.27 -5.99 13.18
CA ILE A 104 -29.32 -7.01 13.10
C ILE A 104 -29.26 -7.96 14.30
N LEU A 105 -28.07 -8.42 14.70
CA LEU A 105 -27.90 -9.30 15.86
C LEU A 105 -28.35 -8.61 17.16
N ASN A 106 -28.04 -7.32 17.31
CA ASN A 106 -28.54 -6.53 18.44
C ASN A 106 -30.06 -6.40 18.45
N ASP A 107 -30.70 -6.21 17.30
CA ASP A 107 -32.18 -6.18 17.20
C ASP A 107 -32.79 -7.54 17.57
N ILE A 108 -32.20 -8.64 17.10
CA ILE A 108 -32.64 -10.00 17.45
C ILE A 108 -32.51 -10.23 18.96
N GLN A 109 -31.38 -9.85 19.56
CA GLN A 109 -31.18 -9.98 21.01
C GLN A 109 -32.21 -9.17 21.80
N LYS A 110 -32.54 -7.97 21.34
CA LYS A 110 -33.56 -7.12 21.97
C LYS A 110 -34.94 -7.76 21.89
N ARG A 111 -35.34 -8.28 20.73
CA ARG A 111 -36.62 -8.99 20.56
C ARG A 111 -36.72 -10.23 21.44
N LEU A 112 -35.64 -10.99 21.58
CA LEU A 112 -35.60 -12.15 22.48
C LEU A 112 -35.79 -11.75 23.95
N ASN A 113 -35.15 -10.66 24.38
CA ASN A 113 -35.34 -10.12 25.73
C ASN A 113 -36.78 -9.64 25.98
N ASP A 114 -37.41 -9.03 24.98
CA ASP A 114 -38.81 -8.59 25.09
C ASP A 114 -39.77 -9.79 25.18
N ILE A 115 -39.55 -10.83 24.38
CA ILE A 115 -40.30 -12.10 24.47
C ILE A 115 -40.11 -12.75 25.86
N GLU A 116 -38.89 -12.75 26.40
CA GLU A 116 -38.62 -13.30 27.74
C GLU A 116 -39.42 -12.56 28.83
N LYS A 117 -39.51 -11.23 28.73
CA LYS A 117 -40.31 -10.42 29.66
C LYS A 117 -41.80 -10.71 29.53
N GLU A 118 -42.34 -10.78 28.32
CA GLU A 118 -43.76 -11.11 28.09
C GLU A 118 -44.10 -12.50 28.65
N LEU A 119 -43.23 -13.49 28.43
CA LEU A 119 -43.42 -14.84 28.99
C LEU A 119 -43.38 -14.88 30.52
N LYS A 120 -42.54 -14.04 31.16
CA LYS A 120 -42.53 -13.89 32.63
C LYS A 120 -43.84 -13.31 33.15
N ILE A 121 -44.33 -12.24 32.54
CA ILE A 121 -45.60 -11.59 32.91
C ILE A 121 -46.76 -12.58 32.77
N PHE A 122 -46.86 -13.26 31.62
CA PHE A 122 -47.90 -14.25 31.37
C PHE A 122 -47.88 -15.40 32.38
N ARG A 123 -46.68 -15.87 32.78
CA ARG A 123 -46.52 -16.90 33.81
C ARG A 123 -46.98 -16.43 35.19
N GLU A 124 -46.77 -15.16 35.54
CA GLU A 124 -47.22 -14.60 36.82
C GLU A 124 -48.74 -14.44 36.87
N GLU A 125 -49.37 -13.97 35.79
CA GLU A 125 -50.84 -13.89 35.67
C GLU A 125 -51.51 -15.27 35.81
N MET A 126 -50.96 -16.29 35.15
CA MET A 126 -51.45 -17.67 35.24
C MET A 126 -51.34 -18.26 36.66
N LYS A 127 -50.36 -17.82 37.48
CA LYS A 127 -50.24 -18.22 38.88
C LYS A 127 -51.21 -17.46 39.81
N GLY A 128 -51.59 -16.25 39.45
CA GLY A 128 -52.54 -15.42 40.20
C GLY A 128 -54.00 -15.87 40.06
N ASN A 129 -54.37 -16.42 38.90
CA ASN A 129 -55.76 -16.81 38.57
C ASN A 129 -56.14 -18.25 39.02
N GLY A 130 -55.23 -18.99 39.66
CA GLY A 130 -55.42 -20.37 40.11
C GLY A 130 -55.74 -20.54 41.60
N LYS A 131 -56.20 -19.49 42.29
CA LYS A 131 -56.72 -19.55 43.67
C LYS A 131 -58.23 -19.36 43.69
#